data_AF-A0A6A6P008-F1
#
_entry.id   AF-A0A6A6P008-F1
#
_cell.length_a   1.000
_cell.length_b   1.000
_cell.length_c   1.000
_cell.angle_alpha   90.00
_cell.angle_beta   90.00
_cell.angle_gamma   90.00
#
_symmetry.space_group_name_H-M   'P 1'
#
loop_
_entity.id
_entity.type
_entity.pdbx_description
1 polymer ?
#
loop_
_entity_poly.entity_id
_entity_poly.type
_entity_poly.pdbx_seq_one_letter_code
_entity_poly.pdbx_strand_id
1 'polypeptide(L)'
;MFLSLFHKHHKQGIFTFTLLSFLITPALGSTIVSSGSECTIQGDPDVFGIGVRVSLYLQWGSSIIFLAFSPEQASIPRTTMAATTAALYINTFVAAAHGNLIAIEWLVLFYLTFSLSLLNLPVSRAGLQKHGGTIALMSFLWGIYYVVSPWMFFKGLDIAKEPGCDVKIVIFVPISIYAHGFRTAFKVLSIFDAILLGIANFGLAVYLFVRWIQGWADREVQENIDKPGLRGRILATFQVISGVIAIIFAERTLSVNHVTFPGVAINNSGQLIPFILGLFALVASIFSALKTFSRSHVQGAT
;
A
#
# COMPACT_ATOMS: atom_id res chain seq x y z
N MET A 1 -40.65 9.11 -11.69
CA MET A 1 -40.06 8.53 -12.92
C MET A 1 -38.66 9.11 -13.25
N PHE A 2 -38.38 10.40 -12.99
CA PHE A 2 -37.07 11.01 -13.25
C PHE A 2 -35.91 10.55 -12.34
N LEU A 3 -36.16 10.12 -11.10
CA LEU A 3 -35.10 9.57 -10.21
C LEU A 3 -34.55 8.20 -10.63
N SER A 4 -35.29 7.45 -11.46
CA SER A 4 -34.85 6.13 -11.96
C SER A 4 -33.79 6.23 -13.07
N LEU A 5 -33.77 7.34 -13.81
CA LEU A 5 -32.82 7.56 -14.90
C LEU A 5 -31.43 8.00 -14.40
N PHE A 6 -31.34 8.68 -13.26
CA PHE A 6 -30.06 9.11 -12.69
C PHE A 6 -29.21 7.95 -12.13
N HIS A 7 -29.84 6.86 -11.70
CA HIS A 7 -29.11 5.71 -11.17
C HIS A 7 -28.42 4.89 -12.28
N LYS A 8 -28.90 4.99 -13.53
CA LYS A 8 -28.38 4.21 -14.66
C LYS A 8 -27.12 4.82 -15.29
N HIS A 9 -26.91 6.14 -15.19
CA HIS A 9 -25.75 6.80 -15.79
C HIS A 9 -24.47 6.78 -14.93
N HIS A 10 -24.56 6.51 -13.63
CA HIS A 10 -23.37 6.42 -12.77
C HIS A 10 -22.49 5.18 -13.07
N LYS A 11 -23.07 4.11 -13.61
CA LYS A 11 -22.31 2.89 -13.97
C LYS A 11 -21.48 3.03 -15.26
N GLN A 12 -21.85 3.96 -16.14
CA GLN A 12 -21.17 4.14 -17.44
C GLN A 12 -19.95 5.08 -17.37
N GLY A 13 -19.97 6.08 -16.49
CA GLY A 13 -18.84 7.01 -16.32
C GLY A 13 -17.59 6.40 -15.65
N ILE A 14 -17.78 5.34 -14.85
CA ILE A 14 -16.66 4.66 -14.16
C ILE A 14 -15.77 3.89 -15.15
N PHE A 15 -16.36 3.32 -16.21
CA PHE A 15 -15.62 2.48 -17.16
C PHE A 15 -14.75 3.31 -18.12
N THR A 16 -15.19 4.52 -18.49
CA THR A 16 -14.43 5.43 -19.37
C THR A 16 -13.21 6.05 -18.67
N PHE A 17 -13.26 6.20 -17.33
CA PHE A 17 -12.14 6.75 -16.56
C PHE A 17 -10.98 5.75 -16.44
N THR A 18 -11.25 4.43 -16.47
CA THR A 18 -10.23 3.37 -16.36
C THR A 18 -9.36 3.26 -17.61
N LEU A 19 -9.87 3.65 -18.79
CA LEU A 19 -9.10 3.59 -20.04
C LEU A 19 -8.11 4.75 -20.17
N LEU A 20 -8.42 5.92 -19.60
CA LEU A 20 -7.54 7.09 -19.64
C LEU A 20 -6.29 6.96 -18.75
N SER A 21 -6.32 6.09 -17.74
CA SER A 21 -5.20 5.88 -16.81
C SER A 21 -3.99 5.17 -17.45
N PHE A 22 -4.17 4.51 -18.60
CA PHE A 22 -3.07 3.84 -19.33
C PHE A 22 -2.27 4.78 -20.25
N LEU A 23 -2.69 6.05 -20.41
CA LEU A 23 -1.99 7.04 -21.23
C LEU A 23 -1.05 7.95 -20.43
N ILE A 24 -0.95 7.76 -19.11
CA ILE A 24 0.03 8.48 -18.30
C ILE A 24 1.34 7.72 -18.44
N THR A 25 2.21 8.20 -19.33
CA THR A 25 3.59 7.74 -19.38
C THR A 25 4.21 8.06 -18.01
N PRO A 26 4.65 7.06 -17.23
CA PRO A 26 5.35 7.34 -15.99
C PRO A 26 6.56 8.22 -16.31
N ALA A 27 6.83 9.21 -15.46
CA ALA A 27 8.07 9.94 -15.55
C ALA A 27 9.21 8.91 -15.48
N LEU A 28 10.17 9.00 -16.38
CA LEU A 28 11.29 8.07 -16.45
C LEU A 28 12.21 8.31 -15.24
N GLY A 29 11.84 7.75 -14.08
CA GLY A 29 12.76 7.56 -12.96
C GLY A 29 13.71 6.43 -13.33
N SER A 30 14.98 6.73 -13.55
CA SER A 30 16.01 5.69 -13.62
C SER A 30 16.79 5.69 -12.32
N THR A 31 16.88 4.51 -11.71
CA THR A 31 17.69 4.28 -10.53
C THR A 31 19.14 4.12 -11.00
N ILE A 32 19.98 5.13 -10.76
CA ILE A 32 21.38 5.15 -11.20
C ILE A 32 22.29 4.84 -10.01
N VAL A 33 23.22 3.92 -10.19
CA VAL A 33 24.30 3.71 -9.22
C VAL A 33 25.51 4.49 -9.74
N SER A 34 25.91 5.54 -9.02
CA SER A 34 27.05 6.37 -9.44
C SER A 34 28.37 5.65 -9.15
N SER A 35 29.22 5.52 -10.17
CA SER A 35 30.55 4.90 -10.07
C SER A 35 31.59 5.94 -9.66
N GLY A 36 31.73 6.11 -8.34
CA GLY A 36 32.89 6.71 -7.67
C GLY A 36 33.51 5.69 -6.69
N SER A 37 34.47 6.10 -5.87
CA SER A 37 34.96 5.26 -4.75
C SER A 37 33.90 4.98 -3.68
N GLU A 38 32.77 5.68 -3.71
CA GLU A 38 31.64 5.53 -2.80
C GLU A 38 30.40 5.05 -3.57
N CYS A 39 29.81 3.91 -3.18
CA CYS A 39 28.55 3.47 -3.77
C CYS A 39 27.41 4.37 -3.28
N THR A 40 26.94 5.26 -4.16
CA THR A 40 25.73 6.05 -3.93
C THR A 40 24.61 5.51 -4.81
N ILE A 41 23.52 5.07 -4.18
CA ILE A 41 22.33 4.58 -4.85
C ILE A 41 21.37 5.76 -5.04
N GLN A 42 21.07 6.12 -6.28
CA GLN A 42 20.03 7.10 -6.58
C GLN A 42 18.69 6.39 -6.70
N GLY A 43 17.81 6.51 -5.70
CA GLY A 43 16.51 5.85 -5.68
C GLY A 43 15.50 6.47 -6.63
N ASP A 44 14.54 5.68 -7.14
CA ASP A 44 13.40 6.24 -7.89
C ASP A 44 12.50 7.04 -6.93
N PRO A 45 12.40 8.37 -7.10
CA PRO A 45 11.51 9.17 -6.27
C PRO A 45 10.06 8.72 -6.39
N ASP A 46 9.59 8.26 -7.54
CA ASP A 46 8.18 7.92 -7.73
C ASP A 46 7.78 6.58 -7.08
N VAL A 47 8.74 5.81 -6.56
CA VAL A 47 8.49 4.56 -5.84
C VAL A 47 8.58 4.74 -4.31
N PHE A 48 9.58 5.46 -3.81
CA PHE A 48 9.75 5.68 -2.35
C PHE A 48 10.40 7.03 -2.03
N GLY A 49 10.19 8.03 -2.89
CA GLY A 49 10.49 9.43 -2.58
C GLY A 49 9.72 9.94 -1.36
N ILE A 50 10.11 11.11 -0.87
CA ILE A 50 9.61 11.64 0.40
C ILE A 50 8.08 11.86 0.39
N GLY A 51 7.51 12.34 -0.72
CA GLY A 51 6.07 12.55 -0.85
C GLY A 51 5.28 11.25 -0.83
N VAL A 52 5.78 10.22 -1.51
CA VAL A 52 5.20 8.87 -1.50
C VAL A 52 5.24 8.24 -0.11
N ARG A 53 6.40 8.25 0.55
CA ARG A 53 6.57 7.66 1.88
C ARG A 53 5.69 8.36 2.92
N VAL A 54 5.76 9.68 2.98
CA VAL A 54 4.93 10.48 3.90
C VAL A 54 3.45 10.24 3.62
N SER A 55 3.03 10.15 2.36
CA SER A 55 1.65 9.79 2.02
C SER A 55 1.21 8.48 2.66
N LEU A 56 1.97 7.41 2.47
CA LEU A 56 1.64 6.10 3.03
C LEU A 56 1.63 6.10 4.56
N TYR A 57 2.51 6.87 5.20
CA TYR A 57 2.52 7.05 6.66
C TYR A 57 1.25 7.78 7.14
N LEU A 58 0.83 8.84 6.43
CA LEU A 58 -0.40 9.57 6.75
C LEU A 58 -1.65 8.70 6.52
N GLN A 59 -1.69 7.91 5.45
CA GLN A 59 -2.77 6.97 5.17
C GLN A 59 -2.83 5.82 6.20
N TRP A 60 -1.68 5.35 6.67
CA TRP A 60 -1.59 4.40 7.78
C TRP A 60 -2.13 5.01 9.08
N GLY A 61 -1.71 6.22 9.43
CA GLY A 61 -2.24 6.95 10.59
C GLY A 61 -3.76 7.16 10.51
N SER A 62 -4.26 7.55 9.32
CA SER A 62 -5.69 7.64 9.03
C SER A 62 -6.44 6.33 9.27
N SER A 63 -5.85 5.21 8.86
CA SER A 63 -6.43 3.87 9.07
C SER A 63 -6.57 3.53 10.55
N ILE A 64 -5.57 3.86 11.37
CA ILE A 64 -5.62 3.65 12.83
C ILE A 64 -6.76 4.46 13.45
N ILE A 65 -6.86 5.74 13.10
CA ILE A 65 -7.91 6.64 13.62
C ILE A 65 -9.29 6.12 13.21
N PHE A 66 -9.50 5.77 11.94
CA PHE A 66 -10.77 5.21 11.51
C PHE A 66 -11.10 3.89 12.20
N LEU A 67 -10.16 2.94 12.31
CA LEU A 67 -10.40 1.66 13.00
C LEU A 67 -10.77 1.86 14.49
N ALA A 68 -10.16 2.85 15.15
CA ALA A 68 -10.40 3.13 16.56
C ALA A 68 -11.72 3.87 16.83
N PHE A 69 -12.10 4.82 15.98
CA PHE A 69 -13.21 5.74 16.24
C PHE A 69 -14.41 5.57 15.31
N SER A 70 -14.19 5.23 14.04
CA SER A 70 -15.23 5.21 13.00
C SER A 70 -14.94 4.11 11.96
N PRO A 71 -15.02 2.82 12.36
CA PRO A 71 -14.54 1.71 11.53
C PRO A 71 -15.30 1.56 10.21
N GLU A 72 -16.53 2.08 10.13
CA GLU A 72 -17.28 2.17 8.87
C GLU A 72 -16.54 3.00 7.82
N GLN A 73 -15.89 4.09 8.21
CA GLN A 73 -15.18 4.99 7.29
C GLN A 73 -13.75 4.54 7.00
N ALA A 74 -13.28 3.44 7.59
CA ALA A 74 -11.95 2.88 7.32
C ALA A 74 -11.78 2.43 5.86
N SER A 75 -12.86 2.39 5.05
CA SER A 75 -12.77 2.15 3.60
C SER A 75 -12.05 3.26 2.85
N ILE A 76 -12.07 4.50 3.37
CA ILE A 76 -11.42 5.66 2.74
C ILE A 76 -9.91 5.41 2.63
N PRO A 77 -9.15 5.24 3.73
CA PRO A 77 -7.71 5.02 3.62
C PRO A 77 -7.37 3.69 2.96
N ARG A 78 -8.21 2.64 3.08
CA ARG A 78 -8.02 1.39 2.32
C ARG A 78 -8.00 1.62 0.82
N THR A 79 -8.96 2.42 0.33
CA THR A 79 -9.09 2.68 -1.11
C THR A 79 -7.95 3.54 -1.62
N THR A 80 -7.56 4.58 -0.87
CA THR A 80 -6.41 5.39 -1.24
C THR A 80 -5.12 4.58 -1.19
N MET A 81 -4.93 3.71 -0.19
CA MET A 81 -3.72 2.86 -0.08
C MET A 81 -3.65 1.85 -1.21
N ALA A 82 -4.78 1.24 -1.59
CA ALA A 82 -4.85 0.33 -2.72
C ALA A 82 -4.49 1.04 -4.04
N ALA A 83 -5.03 2.24 -4.26
CA ALA A 83 -4.72 3.04 -5.45
C ALA A 83 -3.25 3.47 -5.49
N THR A 84 -2.71 3.95 -4.38
CA THR A 84 -1.28 4.29 -4.26
C THR A 84 -0.42 3.04 -4.50
N THR A 85 -0.73 1.92 -3.88
CA THR A 85 0.00 0.65 -4.05
C THR A 85 -0.01 0.18 -5.51
N ALA A 86 -1.15 0.27 -6.19
CA ALA A 86 -1.26 -0.07 -7.60
C ALA A 86 -0.33 0.80 -8.46
N ALA A 87 -0.31 2.11 -8.23
CA ALA A 87 0.58 3.03 -8.93
C ALA A 87 2.06 2.69 -8.68
N LEU A 88 2.43 2.40 -7.43
CA LEU A 88 3.80 2.01 -7.07
C LEU A 88 4.22 0.71 -7.78
N TYR A 89 3.35 -0.30 -7.83
CA TYR A 89 3.66 -1.54 -8.54
C TYR A 89 3.77 -1.33 -10.05
N ILE A 90 2.90 -0.51 -10.66
CA ILE A 90 3.02 -0.16 -12.08
C ILE A 90 4.39 0.47 -12.35
N ASN A 91 4.79 1.48 -11.58
CA ASN A 91 6.10 2.13 -11.74
C ASN A 91 7.24 1.13 -11.54
N THR A 92 7.16 0.27 -10.52
CA THR A 92 8.17 -0.76 -10.23
C THR A 92 8.30 -1.76 -11.37
N PHE A 93 7.19 -2.21 -11.95
CA PHE A 93 7.22 -3.15 -13.09
C PHE A 93 7.75 -2.50 -14.37
N VAL A 94 7.42 -1.23 -14.60
CA VAL A 94 7.99 -0.46 -15.71
C VAL A 94 9.50 -0.30 -15.53
N ALA A 95 9.98 0.05 -14.34
CA ALA A 95 11.40 0.11 -14.03
C ALA A 95 12.09 -1.25 -14.21
N ALA A 96 11.46 -2.33 -13.78
CA ALA A 96 11.95 -3.70 -13.97
C ALA A 96 12.08 -4.08 -15.44
N ALA A 97 11.09 -3.73 -16.27
CA ALA A 97 11.10 -4.00 -17.70
C ALA A 97 12.24 -3.27 -18.43
N HIS A 98 12.64 -2.09 -17.93
CA HIS A 98 13.77 -1.33 -18.45
C HIS A 98 15.13 -1.74 -17.84
N GLY A 99 15.16 -2.70 -16.92
CA GLY A 99 16.39 -3.14 -16.25
C GLY A 99 16.91 -2.19 -15.17
N ASN A 100 16.09 -1.23 -14.71
CA ASN A 100 16.46 -0.22 -13.73
C ASN A 100 16.03 -0.58 -12.30
N LEU A 101 15.34 -1.71 -12.10
CA LEU A 101 14.84 -2.10 -10.77
C LEU A 101 16.00 -2.52 -9.86
N ILE A 102 16.18 -1.78 -8.76
CA ILE A 102 17.13 -2.17 -7.72
C ILE A 102 16.42 -3.07 -6.69
N ALA A 103 17.14 -4.09 -6.24
CA ALA A 103 16.71 -5.03 -5.22
C ALA A 103 16.06 -4.39 -3.98
N ILE A 104 16.64 -3.28 -3.50
CA ILE A 104 16.19 -2.58 -2.30
C ILE A 104 14.77 -2.03 -2.46
N GLU A 105 14.39 -1.65 -3.68
CA GLU A 105 13.08 -1.04 -3.97
C GLU A 105 11.97 -2.07 -3.71
N TRP A 106 12.16 -3.33 -4.14
CA TRP A 106 11.21 -4.41 -3.90
C TRP A 106 11.02 -4.75 -2.41
N LEU A 107 12.11 -4.68 -1.63
CA LEU A 107 12.07 -4.94 -0.19
C LEU A 107 11.43 -3.77 0.58
N VAL A 108 11.74 -2.54 0.21
CA VAL A 108 11.13 -1.34 0.81
C VAL A 108 9.64 -1.28 0.48
N LEU A 109 9.26 -1.64 -0.75
CA LEU A 109 7.85 -1.74 -1.16
C LEU A 109 7.06 -2.69 -0.27
N PHE A 110 7.62 -3.82 0.15
CA PHE A 110 6.94 -4.72 1.10
C PHE A 110 6.55 -4.02 2.41
N TYR A 111 7.45 -3.23 2.98
CA TYR A 111 7.16 -2.49 4.21
C TYR A 111 6.10 -1.41 3.96
N LEU A 112 6.26 -0.66 2.86
CA LEU A 112 5.41 0.47 2.54
C LEU A 112 3.99 0.09 2.08
N THR A 113 3.83 -0.98 1.31
CA THR A 113 2.53 -1.35 0.72
C THR A 113 1.83 -2.44 1.51
N PHE A 114 2.52 -3.54 1.84
CA PHE A 114 1.93 -4.69 2.53
C PHE A 114 1.89 -4.47 4.04
N SER A 115 3.03 -4.21 4.68
CA SER A 115 3.11 -4.18 6.15
C SER A 115 2.30 -3.02 6.75
N LEU A 116 2.34 -1.84 6.12
CA LEU A 116 1.52 -0.69 6.53
C LEU A 116 0.01 -0.90 6.34
N SER A 117 -0.44 -1.83 5.50
CA SER A 117 -1.87 -2.07 5.24
C SER A 117 -2.41 -3.37 5.82
N LEU A 118 -1.56 -4.22 6.37
CA LEU A 118 -1.86 -5.59 6.77
C LEU A 118 -3.11 -5.76 7.63
N LEU A 119 -3.30 -4.91 8.65
CA LEU A 119 -4.42 -5.02 9.59
C LEU A 119 -5.52 -4.00 9.36
N ASN A 120 -5.51 -3.33 8.20
CA ASN A 120 -6.59 -2.47 7.76
C ASN A 120 -7.75 -3.30 7.19
N LEU A 121 -8.36 -4.12 8.05
CA LEU A 121 -9.42 -5.06 7.70
C LEU A 121 -10.79 -4.56 8.20
N PRO A 122 -11.89 -4.90 7.52
CA PRO A 122 -13.23 -4.54 7.98
C PRO A 122 -13.53 -5.23 9.32
N VAL A 123 -14.05 -4.46 10.28
CA VAL A 123 -14.33 -4.94 11.64
C VAL A 123 -15.59 -5.83 11.69
N SER A 124 -16.50 -5.65 10.74
CA SER A 124 -17.78 -6.35 10.67
C SER A 124 -17.98 -7.06 9.33
N ARG A 125 -18.87 -8.05 9.32
CA ARG A 125 -19.30 -8.74 8.09
C ARG A 125 -20.02 -7.78 7.14
N ALA A 126 -20.77 -6.83 7.68
CA ALA A 126 -21.50 -5.82 6.93
C ALA A 126 -20.53 -4.87 6.20
N GLY A 127 -19.48 -4.40 6.91
CA GLY A 127 -18.41 -3.61 6.32
C GLY A 127 -17.60 -4.39 5.27
N LEU A 128 -17.39 -5.69 5.46
CA LEU A 128 -16.79 -6.55 4.43
C LEU A 128 -17.66 -6.68 3.18
N GLN A 129 -18.99 -6.76 3.35
CA GLN A 129 -19.92 -6.82 2.21
C GLN A 129 -19.93 -5.50 1.42
N LYS A 130 -20.12 -4.38 2.13
CA LYS A 130 -20.18 -3.03 1.54
C LYS A 130 -18.88 -2.66 0.83
N HIS A 131 -17.73 -2.99 1.44
CA HIS A 131 -16.40 -2.63 0.94
C HIS A 131 -15.62 -3.82 0.39
N GLY A 132 -16.32 -4.88 -0.04
CA GLY A 132 -15.70 -6.12 -0.54
C GLY A 132 -14.80 -5.88 -1.74
N GLY A 133 -15.18 -4.98 -2.65
CA GLY A 133 -14.38 -4.61 -3.83
C GLY A 133 -13.02 -4.01 -3.47
N THR A 134 -12.95 -3.12 -2.48
CA THR A 134 -11.67 -2.54 -2.04
C THR A 134 -10.75 -3.59 -1.41
N ILE A 135 -11.31 -4.49 -0.59
CA ILE A 135 -10.53 -5.59 0.00
C ILE A 135 -10.08 -6.57 -1.08
N ALA A 136 -10.94 -6.86 -2.06
CA ALA A 136 -10.56 -7.68 -3.21
C ALA A 136 -9.38 -7.07 -3.97
N LEU A 137 -9.39 -5.76 -4.21
CA LEU A 137 -8.28 -5.05 -4.85
C LEU A 137 -7.00 -5.10 -4.01
N MET A 138 -7.07 -4.85 -2.70
CA MET A 138 -5.89 -4.94 -1.82
C MET A 138 -5.32 -6.36 -1.80
N SER A 139 -6.18 -7.38 -1.64
CA SER A 139 -5.76 -8.79 -1.69
C SER A 139 -5.14 -9.14 -3.04
N PHE A 140 -5.70 -8.65 -4.15
CA PHE A 140 -5.10 -8.86 -5.47
C PHE A 140 -3.70 -8.26 -5.56
N LEU A 141 -3.51 -7.02 -5.11
CA LEU A 141 -2.20 -6.35 -5.08
C LEU A 141 -1.21 -7.11 -4.18
N TRP A 142 -1.62 -7.53 -2.97
CA TRP A 142 -0.76 -8.37 -2.12
C TRP A 142 -0.41 -9.69 -2.79
N GLY A 143 -1.36 -10.32 -3.49
CA GLY A 143 -1.13 -11.53 -4.28
C GLY A 143 -0.07 -11.33 -5.37
N ILE A 144 -0.12 -10.20 -6.10
CA ILE A 144 0.91 -9.84 -7.10
C ILE A 144 2.30 -9.82 -6.48
N TYR A 145 2.46 -9.16 -5.31
CA TYR A 145 3.74 -9.10 -4.63
C TYR A 145 4.31 -10.50 -4.35
N TYR A 146 3.49 -11.39 -3.78
CA TYR A 146 3.94 -12.74 -3.45
C TYR A 146 4.26 -13.58 -4.68
N VAL A 147 3.45 -13.50 -5.74
CA VAL A 147 3.68 -14.27 -6.98
C VAL A 147 4.92 -13.80 -7.74
N VAL A 148 5.24 -12.50 -7.69
CA VAL A 148 6.43 -11.93 -8.36
C VAL A 148 7.71 -12.16 -7.55
N SER A 149 7.61 -12.30 -6.23
CA SER A 149 8.77 -12.41 -5.34
C SER A 149 9.78 -13.51 -5.74
N PRO A 150 9.37 -14.72 -6.16
CA PRO A 150 10.31 -15.71 -6.71
C PRO A 150 11.17 -15.16 -7.85
N TRP A 151 10.56 -14.51 -8.85
CA TRP A 151 11.34 -13.93 -9.95
C TRP A 151 12.34 -12.88 -9.44
N MET A 152 11.93 -12.06 -8.48
CA MET A 152 12.80 -11.05 -7.87
C MET A 152 14.03 -11.68 -7.19
N PHE A 153 13.84 -12.67 -6.33
CA PHE A 153 14.96 -13.29 -5.60
C PHE A 153 15.83 -14.22 -6.46
N PHE A 154 15.29 -14.77 -7.55
CA PHE A 154 16.03 -15.61 -8.49
C PHE A 154 16.80 -14.83 -9.55
N LYS A 155 16.22 -13.75 -10.07
CA LYS A 155 16.79 -12.98 -11.20
C LYS A 155 16.83 -11.48 -10.94
N GLY A 156 15.76 -10.91 -10.40
CA GLY A 156 15.64 -9.45 -10.21
C GLY A 156 16.79 -8.82 -9.42
N LEU A 157 17.27 -9.48 -8.36
CA LEU A 157 18.39 -8.98 -7.53
C LEU A 157 19.71 -8.80 -8.28
N ASP A 158 19.90 -9.51 -9.40
CA ASP A 158 21.15 -9.50 -10.16
C ASP A 158 21.14 -8.50 -11.33
N ILE A 159 19.98 -7.91 -11.67
CA ILE A 159 19.85 -7.02 -12.84
C ILE A 159 20.62 -5.72 -12.65
N ALA A 160 20.44 -5.06 -11.51
CA ALA A 160 21.07 -3.76 -11.19
C ALA A 160 22.23 -3.91 -10.19
N LYS A 161 22.94 -5.04 -10.24
CA LYS A 161 24.08 -5.30 -9.34
C LYS A 161 25.35 -4.70 -9.92
N GLU A 162 25.86 -3.66 -9.27
CA GLU A 162 27.16 -3.06 -9.60
C GLU A 162 28.32 -3.70 -8.80
N PRO A 163 29.49 -3.92 -9.41
CA PRO A 163 30.67 -4.42 -8.70
C PRO A 163 31.15 -3.40 -7.68
N GLY A 164 31.37 -3.86 -6.44
CA GLY A 164 31.82 -3.00 -5.33
C GLY A 164 30.69 -2.31 -4.56
N CYS A 165 29.44 -2.41 -5.01
CA CYS A 165 28.29 -1.93 -4.24
C CYS A 165 27.63 -3.06 -3.44
N ASP A 166 27.69 -2.98 -2.11
CA ASP A 166 27.03 -3.93 -1.21
C ASP A 166 25.72 -3.36 -0.66
N VAL A 167 24.60 -3.78 -1.23
CA VAL A 167 23.26 -3.40 -0.79
C VAL A 167 22.87 -4.20 0.45
N LYS A 168 22.35 -3.52 1.47
CA LYS A 168 22.03 -4.11 2.77
C LYS A 168 20.54 -3.96 3.09
N ILE A 169 19.94 -4.97 3.72
CA ILE A 169 18.61 -4.85 4.36
C ILE A 169 18.80 -4.82 5.87
N VAL A 170 17.97 -4.04 6.57
CA VAL A 170 18.01 -4.00 8.04
C VAL A 170 16.93 -4.92 8.60
N ILE A 171 17.36 -6.09 9.10
CA ILE A 171 16.53 -7.00 9.91
C ILE A 171 17.20 -7.10 11.27
N PHE A 172 16.95 -6.11 12.13
CA PHE A 172 17.67 -5.83 13.38
C PHE A 172 19.15 -5.43 13.21
N VAL A 173 19.87 -6.10 12.31
CA VAL A 173 21.23 -5.80 11.87
C VAL A 173 21.27 -5.59 10.36
N PRO A 174 22.21 -4.79 9.83
CA PRO A 174 22.38 -4.63 8.40
C PRO A 174 23.00 -5.91 7.80
N ILE A 175 22.26 -6.58 6.92
CA ILE A 175 22.65 -7.82 6.25
C ILE A 175 22.77 -7.55 4.75
N SER A 176 23.88 -7.93 4.13
CA SER A 176 24.01 -7.87 2.67
C SER A 176 22.95 -8.75 2.01
N ILE A 177 22.19 -8.17 1.06
CA ILE A 177 21.20 -8.94 0.27
C ILE A 177 21.88 -9.98 -0.64
N TYR A 178 23.18 -9.83 -0.86
CA TYR A 178 23.98 -10.71 -1.70
C TYR A 178 24.63 -11.86 -0.89
N ALA A 179 24.55 -11.83 0.44
CA ALA A 179 25.04 -12.91 1.28
C ALA A 179 24.38 -14.25 0.90
N HIS A 180 25.18 -15.30 0.74
CA HIS A 180 24.70 -16.62 0.27
C HIS A 180 23.54 -17.16 1.13
N GLY A 181 23.65 -17.07 2.46
CA GLY A 181 22.59 -17.50 3.38
C GLY A 181 21.29 -16.72 3.19
N PHE A 182 21.37 -15.39 3.07
CA PHE A 182 20.21 -14.53 2.83
C PHE A 182 19.53 -14.89 1.50
N ARG A 183 20.30 -14.99 0.41
CA ARG A 183 19.77 -15.32 -0.91
C ARG A 183 19.06 -16.67 -0.94
N THR A 184 19.67 -17.69 -0.34
CA THR A 184 19.08 -19.03 -0.31
C THR A 184 17.79 -19.04 0.52
N ALA A 185 17.79 -18.39 1.69
CA ALA A 185 16.60 -18.29 2.53
C ALA A 185 15.45 -17.59 1.81
N PHE A 186 15.69 -16.41 1.22
CA PHE A 186 14.63 -15.64 0.56
C PHE A 186 14.15 -16.27 -0.75
N LYS A 187 14.99 -17.01 -1.47
CA LYS A 187 14.53 -17.84 -2.61
C LYS A 187 13.52 -18.89 -2.15
N VAL A 188 13.83 -19.63 -1.09
CA VAL A 188 12.93 -20.66 -0.54
C VAL A 188 11.64 -20.04 0.01
N LEU A 189 11.77 -18.99 0.84
CA LEU A 189 10.62 -18.28 1.41
C LEU A 189 9.71 -17.72 0.33
N SER A 190 10.27 -17.10 -0.72
CA SER A 190 9.46 -16.53 -1.79
C SER A 190 8.62 -17.56 -2.56
N ILE A 191 9.14 -18.79 -2.76
CA ILE A 191 8.36 -19.87 -3.38
C ILE A 191 7.21 -20.29 -2.45
N PHE A 192 7.51 -20.43 -1.15
CA PHE A 192 6.51 -20.80 -0.16
C PHE A 192 5.41 -19.73 -0.04
N ASP A 193 5.79 -18.46 0.01
CA ASP A 193 4.88 -17.33 0.07
C ASP A 193 4.07 -17.20 -1.22
N ALA A 194 4.65 -17.42 -2.39
CA ALA A 194 3.92 -17.40 -3.66
C ALA A 194 2.82 -18.48 -3.70
N ILE A 195 3.12 -19.69 -3.24
CA ILE A 195 2.17 -20.81 -3.22
C ILE A 195 1.10 -20.60 -2.14
N LEU A 196 1.49 -20.26 -0.91
CA LEU A 196 0.53 -20.12 0.18
C LEU A 196 -0.20 -18.78 0.13
N LEU A 197 0.55 -17.68 0.27
CA LEU A 197 -0.02 -16.35 0.41
C LEU A 197 -0.45 -15.80 -0.95
N GLY A 198 0.30 -16.05 -2.02
CA GLY A 198 -0.05 -15.61 -3.37
C GLY A 198 -1.36 -16.23 -3.85
N ILE A 199 -1.48 -17.55 -3.83
CA ILE A 199 -2.71 -18.26 -4.25
C ILE A 199 -3.87 -17.92 -3.31
N ALA A 200 -3.66 -17.88 -1.99
CA ALA A 200 -4.73 -17.53 -1.04
C ALA A 200 -5.26 -16.10 -1.27
N ASN A 201 -4.38 -15.12 -1.46
CA ASN A 201 -4.78 -13.74 -1.72
C ASN A 201 -5.49 -13.60 -3.07
N PHE A 202 -5.02 -14.29 -4.11
CA PHE A 202 -5.67 -14.27 -5.41
C PHE A 202 -7.06 -14.93 -5.36
N GLY A 203 -7.18 -16.08 -4.70
CA GLY A 203 -8.46 -16.75 -4.47
C GLY A 203 -9.43 -15.89 -3.66
N LEU A 204 -8.94 -15.24 -2.60
CA LEU A 204 -9.73 -14.30 -1.80
C LEU A 204 -10.19 -13.09 -2.62
N ALA A 205 -9.30 -12.52 -3.44
CA ALA A 205 -9.61 -11.41 -4.32
C ALA A 205 -10.73 -11.76 -5.30
N VAL A 206 -10.60 -12.89 -6.01
CA VAL A 206 -11.63 -13.37 -6.95
C VAL A 206 -12.94 -13.63 -6.22
N TYR A 207 -12.90 -14.33 -5.07
CA TYR A 207 -14.10 -14.61 -4.27
C TYR A 207 -14.82 -13.33 -3.84
N LEU A 208 -14.11 -12.37 -3.24
CA LEU A 208 -14.70 -11.12 -2.77
C LEU A 208 -15.21 -10.26 -3.91
N PHE A 209 -14.48 -10.19 -5.03
CA PHE A 209 -14.90 -9.45 -6.21
C PHE A 209 -16.19 -10.02 -6.83
N VAL A 210 -16.26 -11.34 -7.02
CA VAL A 210 -17.46 -12.01 -7.52
C VAL A 210 -18.64 -11.80 -6.59
N ARG A 211 -18.45 -11.97 -5.28
CA ARG A 211 -19.51 -11.72 -4.28
C ARG A 211 -19.96 -10.26 -4.25
N TRP A 212 -19.01 -9.34 -4.43
CA TRP A 212 -19.27 -7.90 -4.52
C TRP A 212 -20.18 -7.57 -5.70
N ILE A 213 -19.87 -8.10 -6.90
CA ILE A 213 -20.70 -7.93 -8.12
C ILE A 213 -22.05 -8.65 -8.00
N GLN A 214 -22.12 -9.80 -7.32
CA GLN A 214 -23.37 -10.57 -7.10
C GLN A 214 -24.34 -9.91 -6.10
N GLY A 215 -24.20 -8.61 -5.84
CA GLY A 215 -25.15 -7.84 -5.06
C GLY A 215 -24.75 -7.60 -3.60
N TRP A 216 -23.52 -7.92 -3.17
CA TRP A 216 -23.04 -7.35 -1.89
C TRP A 216 -22.88 -5.83 -1.99
N ALA A 217 -22.57 -5.30 -3.18
CA ALA A 217 -22.48 -3.85 -3.41
C ALA A 217 -23.82 -3.13 -3.24
N ASP A 218 -24.92 -3.77 -3.66
CA ASP A 218 -26.27 -3.16 -3.72
C ASP A 218 -27.10 -3.43 -2.46
N ARG A 219 -26.63 -4.27 -1.53
CA ARG A 219 -27.32 -4.45 -0.26
C ARG A 219 -27.30 -3.13 0.47
N GLU A 220 -28.49 -2.55 0.68
CA GLU A 220 -28.74 -1.58 1.74
C GLU A 220 -28.39 -2.29 3.05
N VAL A 221 -27.11 -2.20 3.40
CA VAL A 221 -26.63 -2.58 4.71
C VAL A 221 -27.32 -1.56 5.61
N GLN A 222 -28.41 -2.01 6.25
CA GLN A 222 -29.05 -1.29 7.33
C GLN A 222 -27.91 -0.74 8.16
N GLU A 223 -27.83 0.59 8.25
CA GLU A 223 -26.76 1.35 8.89
C GLU A 223 -26.82 1.08 10.40
N ASN A 224 -26.63 -0.17 10.79
CA ASN A 224 -26.13 -0.56 12.08
C ASN A 224 -24.71 -0.01 12.06
N ILE A 225 -24.62 1.30 12.34
CA ILE A 225 -23.39 2.06 12.52
C ILE A 225 -22.48 1.13 13.30
N ASP A 226 -21.42 0.65 12.65
CA ASP A 226 -20.46 -0.23 13.29
C ASP A 226 -19.84 0.62 14.42
N LYS A 227 -20.41 0.47 15.63
CA LYS A 227 -19.91 1.18 16.79
C LYS A 227 -18.47 0.72 16.99
N PRO A 228 -17.56 1.62 17.40
CA PRO A 228 -16.18 1.25 17.70
C PRO A 228 -16.17 0.19 18.80
N GLY A 229 -16.08 -1.07 18.38
CA GLY A 229 -16.09 -2.23 19.25
C GLY A 229 -14.68 -2.64 19.66
N LEU A 230 -14.59 -3.59 20.60
CA LEU A 230 -13.32 -4.15 21.07
C LEU A 230 -12.43 -4.63 19.91
N ARG A 231 -13.02 -5.26 18.88
CA ARG A 231 -12.29 -5.74 17.69
C ARG A 231 -11.59 -4.62 16.92
N GLY A 232 -12.27 -3.49 16.70
CA GLY A 232 -11.69 -2.34 15.98
C GLY A 232 -10.50 -1.74 16.73
N ARG A 233 -10.62 -1.62 18.07
CA ARG A 233 -9.52 -1.17 18.94
C ARG A 233 -8.34 -2.12 18.92
N ILE A 234 -8.59 -3.44 19.00
CA ILE A 234 -7.53 -4.46 18.92
C ILE A 234 -6.80 -4.36 17.57
N LEU A 235 -7.53 -4.30 16.46
CA LEU A 235 -6.92 -4.15 15.13
C LEU A 235 -6.10 -2.85 15.04
N ALA A 236 -6.64 -1.73 15.53
CA ALA A 236 -5.92 -0.45 15.57
C ALA A 236 -4.62 -0.53 16.39
N THR A 237 -4.63 -1.18 17.55
CA THR A 237 -3.43 -1.36 18.37
C THR A 237 -2.37 -2.21 17.67
N PHE A 238 -2.76 -3.36 17.10
CA PHE A 238 -1.81 -4.17 16.35
C PHE A 238 -1.28 -3.45 15.11
N GLN A 239 -2.14 -2.64 14.46
CA GLN A 239 -1.77 -1.82 13.30
C GLN A 239 -0.77 -0.71 13.66
N VAL A 240 -0.83 -0.16 14.88
CA VAL A 240 0.20 0.76 15.40
C VAL A 240 1.54 0.03 15.50
N ILE A 241 1.56 -1.14 16.11
CA ILE A 241 2.80 -1.92 16.32
C ILE A 241 3.41 -2.32 14.98
N SER A 242 2.63 -2.94 14.09
CA SER A 242 3.11 -3.37 12.78
C SER A 242 3.60 -2.20 11.93
N GLY A 243 2.87 -1.08 11.94
CA GLY A 243 3.24 0.08 11.15
C GLY A 243 4.49 0.78 11.65
N VAL A 244 4.68 0.93 12.97
CA VAL A 244 5.92 1.49 13.52
C VAL A 244 7.12 0.63 13.12
N ILE A 245 7.00 -0.70 13.22
CA ILE A 245 8.05 -1.62 12.80
C ILE A 245 8.35 -1.46 11.30
N ALA A 246 7.32 -1.39 10.46
CA ALA A 246 7.47 -1.21 9.01
C ALA A 246 8.17 0.10 8.64
N ILE A 247 7.80 1.22 9.28
CA ILE A 247 8.44 2.53 9.08
C ILE A 247 9.90 2.46 9.48
N ILE A 248 10.21 1.89 10.66
CA ILE A 248 11.60 1.77 11.13
C ILE A 248 12.43 0.95 10.14
N PHE A 249 11.93 -0.20 9.67
CA PHE A 249 12.68 -1.02 8.72
C PHE A 249 12.83 -0.37 7.35
N ALA A 250 11.80 0.29 6.82
CA ALA A 250 11.89 1.02 5.56
C ALA A 250 12.94 2.15 5.65
N GLU A 251 12.81 3.03 6.66
CA GLU A 251 13.70 4.20 6.83
C GLU A 251 15.14 3.80 7.15
N ARG A 252 15.34 2.79 8.01
CA ARG A 252 16.68 2.27 8.30
C ARG A 252 17.32 1.59 7.09
N THR A 253 16.55 0.85 6.31
CA THR A 253 17.04 0.23 5.07
C THR A 253 17.47 1.30 4.07
N LEU A 254 16.69 2.36 3.86
CA LEU A 254 17.09 3.48 2.98
C LEU A 254 18.33 4.22 3.50
N SER A 255 18.39 4.47 4.81
CA SER A 255 19.50 5.19 5.45
C SER A 255 20.83 4.42 5.40
N VAL A 256 20.82 3.11 5.65
CA VAL A 256 22.04 2.27 5.64
C VAL A 256 22.66 2.15 4.24
N ASN A 257 21.86 2.31 3.19
CA ASN A 257 22.31 2.23 1.80
C ASN A 257 22.58 3.60 1.17
N HIS A 258 22.58 4.68 1.96
CA HIS A 258 22.81 6.03 1.48
C HIS A 258 21.96 6.38 0.25
N VAL A 259 20.69 5.96 0.24
CA VAL A 259 19.81 6.21 -0.90
C VAL A 259 19.49 7.70 -0.99
N THR A 260 19.87 8.32 -2.10
CA THR A 260 19.68 9.77 -2.34
C THR A 260 18.67 10.03 -3.46
N PHE A 261 18.10 11.23 -3.45
CA PHE A 261 17.12 11.71 -4.44
C PHE A 261 17.53 13.10 -4.98
N PRO A 262 18.67 13.21 -5.70
CA PRO A 262 19.16 14.49 -6.17
C PRO A 262 18.16 15.17 -7.13
N GLY A 263 17.89 16.45 -6.91
CA GLY A 263 17.06 17.27 -7.80
C GLY A 263 15.55 17.01 -7.72
N VAL A 264 15.08 16.18 -6.77
CA VAL A 264 13.65 15.88 -6.62
C VAL A 264 13.05 16.75 -5.51
N ALA A 265 12.30 17.77 -5.91
CA ALA A 265 11.51 18.56 -4.98
C ALA A 265 10.11 17.95 -4.78
N ILE A 266 9.49 18.24 -3.63
CA ILE A 266 8.14 17.75 -3.29
C ILE A 266 7.06 18.31 -4.22
N ASN A 267 7.36 19.35 -5.00
CA ASN A 267 6.45 19.96 -5.97
C ASN A 267 6.34 19.14 -7.29
N ASN A 268 7.18 18.12 -7.49
CA ASN A 268 7.03 17.19 -8.60
C ASN A 268 5.71 16.42 -8.45
N SER A 269 4.97 16.24 -9.56
CA SER A 269 3.65 15.59 -9.54
C SER A 269 3.66 14.20 -8.91
N GLY A 270 4.68 13.39 -9.18
CA GLY A 270 4.88 12.06 -8.59
C GLY A 270 5.08 12.06 -7.07
N GLN A 271 5.47 13.19 -6.48
CA GLN A 271 5.58 13.37 -5.02
C GLN A 271 4.36 14.06 -4.42
N LEU A 272 3.91 15.13 -5.08
CA LEU A 272 2.86 16.02 -4.59
C LEU A 272 1.50 15.32 -4.54
N ILE A 273 1.16 14.56 -5.59
CA ILE A 273 -0.15 13.89 -5.67
C ILE A 273 -0.31 12.87 -4.54
N PRO A 274 0.62 11.92 -4.33
CA PRO A 274 0.55 11.03 -3.18
C PRO A 274 0.47 11.80 -1.87
N PHE A 275 1.34 12.80 -1.66
CA PHE A 275 1.36 13.57 -0.42
C PHE A 275 -0.01 14.18 -0.08
N ILE A 276 -0.67 14.81 -1.07
CA ILE A 276 -2.02 15.38 -0.92
C ILE A 276 -3.06 14.29 -0.59
N LEU A 277 -2.99 13.13 -1.24
CA LEU A 277 -3.90 12.00 -0.96
C LEU A 277 -3.77 11.54 0.51
N GLY A 278 -2.55 11.43 1.02
CA GLY A 278 -2.30 11.05 2.41
C GLY A 278 -2.79 12.12 3.40
N LEU A 279 -2.55 13.39 3.08
CA LEU A 279 -3.02 14.52 3.89
C LEU A 279 -4.55 14.54 3.99
N PHE A 280 -5.26 14.38 2.87
CA PHE A 280 -6.72 14.33 2.90
C PHE A 280 -7.27 13.14 3.67
N ALA A 281 -6.66 11.96 3.54
CA ALA A 281 -7.05 10.80 4.33
C ALA A 281 -6.89 11.06 5.84
N LEU A 282 -5.79 11.70 6.25
CA LEU A 282 -5.56 12.03 7.66
C LEU A 282 -6.58 13.06 8.17
N VAL A 283 -6.77 14.18 7.45
CA VAL A 283 -7.74 15.22 7.83
C VAL A 283 -9.15 14.66 7.95
N ALA A 284 -9.57 13.83 6.99
CA ALA A 284 -10.88 13.16 7.04
C ALA A 284 -11.03 12.27 8.28
N SER A 285 -9.99 11.54 8.65
CA SER A 285 -10.01 10.67 9.83
C SER A 285 -10.11 11.45 11.14
N ILE A 286 -9.37 12.57 11.27
CA ILE A 286 -9.41 13.43 12.45
C ILE A 286 -10.80 14.03 12.62
N PHE A 287 -11.38 14.58 11.54
CA PHE A 287 -12.72 15.16 11.57
C PHE A 287 -13.77 14.10 11.97
N SER A 288 -13.64 12.88 11.46
CA SER A 288 -14.53 11.77 11.81
C SER A 288 -14.42 11.37 13.29
N ALA A 289 -13.20 11.32 13.83
CA ALA A 289 -12.96 11.05 15.25
C ALA A 289 -13.55 12.15 16.15
N LEU A 290 -13.35 13.43 15.81
CA LEU A 290 -13.91 14.57 16.54
C LEU A 290 -15.44 14.55 16.55
N LYS A 291 -16.06 14.26 15.39
CA LYS A 291 -17.52 14.13 15.27
C LYS A 291 -18.06 13.00 16.15
N THR A 292 -17.34 11.88 16.23
CA THR A 292 -17.72 10.74 17.08
C THR A 292 -17.62 11.10 18.56
N PHE A 293 -16.54 11.76 18.96
CA PHE A 293 -16.32 12.20 20.34
C PHE A 293 -17.39 13.19 20.82
N SER A 294 -17.76 14.17 19.97
CA SER A 294 -18.83 15.11 20.26
C SER A 294 -20.18 14.41 20.50
N ARG A 295 -20.52 13.41 19.69
CA ARG A 295 -21.76 12.63 19.84
C ARG A 295 -21.80 11.81 21.13
N SER A 296 -20.67 11.21 21.54
CA SER A 296 -20.62 10.46 22.80
C SER A 296 -20.82 11.34 24.03
N HIS A 297 -20.34 12.59 24.00
CA HIS A 297 -20.55 13.52 25.09
C HIS A 297 -22.01 13.93 25.26
N VAL A 298 -22.73 14.15 24.15
CA VAL A 298 -24.15 14.53 24.19
C VAL A 298 -25.01 13.39 24.75
N GLN A 299 -24.73 12.13 24.40
CA GLN A 299 -25.48 10.97 24.87
C GLN A 299 -25.23 10.61 26.35
N GLY A 300 -24.08 11.00 26.91
CA GLY A 300 -23.78 10.78 28.33
C GLY A 300 -24.40 11.83 29.26
N ALA A 301 -24.92 12.93 28.71
CA ALA A 301 -25.53 14.02 29.47
C ALA A 301 -27.06 13.90 29.60
N THR A 302 -27.67 12.94 28.92
CA THR A 302 -29.11 12.63 28.93
C THR A 302 -29.38 11.36 29.71
#